data_AF-A0A7J9GTM4-F1
#
_entry.id   AF-A0A7J9GTM4-F1
#
_cell.length_a   1.000
_cell.length_b   1.000
_cell.length_c   1.000
_cell.angle_alpha   90.00
_cell.angle_beta   90.00
_cell.angle_gamma   90.00
#
_symmetry.space_group_name_H-M   'P 1'
#
loop_
_entity.id
_entity.type
_entity.pdbx_description
1 polymer ?
#
loop_
_entity_poly.entity_id
_entity_poly.type
_entity_poly.pdbx_seq_one_letter_code
_entity_poly.pdbx_strand_id
1 'polypeptide(L)'
;MNQADCNTCLNYTTTELKQSCPRNKAASAWSQFYLVRYANRDHYGQLENDPRTCVFNPMKASNPDQFNQTLNELLNELSTEAAAGGPLHKYAVGNATAGSLQTVYATVQCTP
;
A
#
# COMPACT_ATOMS: atom_id res chain seq x y z
N MET A 1 8.21 -5.47 9.37
CA MET A 1 7.25 -6.16 10.26
C MET A 1 7.69 -7.61 10.38
N ASN A 2 7.80 -8.17 11.59
CA ASN A 2 8.14 -9.58 11.76
C ASN A 2 6.87 -10.46 11.67
N GLN A 3 7.03 -11.78 11.66
CA GLN A 3 5.90 -12.72 11.54
C GLN A 3 4.90 -12.62 12.70
N ALA A 4 5.37 -12.43 13.93
CA ALA A 4 4.51 -12.36 15.11
C ALA A 4 3.64 -11.10 15.09
N ASP A 5 4.23 -9.96 14.73
CA ASP A 5 3.53 -8.69 14.55
C ASP A 5 2.48 -8.81 13.43
N CYS A 6 2.85 -9.43 12.30
CA CYS A 6 1.96 -9.66 11.18
C CYS A 6 0.73 -10.49 11.59
N ASN A 7 0.95 -11.61 12.27
CA ASN A 7 -0.13 -12.47 12.75
C ASN A 7 -1.06 -11.74 13.75
N THR A 8 -0.48 -10.92 14.63
CA THR A 8 -1.22 -10.12 15.59
C THR A 8 -2.10 -9.09 14.88
N CYS A 9 -1.54 -8.35 13.93
CA CYS A 9 -2.29 -7.40 13.11
C CYS A 9 -3.41 -8.09 12.34
N LEU A 10 -3.13 -9.23 11.69
CA LEU A 10 -4.12 -9.97 10.91
C LEU A 10 -5.34 -10.36 11.76
N ASN A 11 -5.10 -10.93 12.95
CA ASN A 11 -6.16 -11.40 13.84
C ASN A 11 -7.00 -10.22 14.38
N TYR A 12 -6.33 -9.15 14.81
CA TYR A 12 -6.99 -7.94 15.29
C TYR A 12 -7.85 -7.32 14.19
N THR A 13 -7.25 -7.02 13.02
CA THR A 13 -7.94 -6.39 11.89
C THR A 13 -9.11 -7.23 11.37
N THR A 14 -8.97 -8.56 11.33
CA THR A 14 -10.07 -9.45 10.93
C THR A 14 -11.25 -9.37 11.90
N THR A 15 -10.98 -9.25 13.20
CA THR A 15 -12.01 -9.09 14.23
C THR A 15 -12.74 -7.75 14.07
N GLU A 16 -11.98 -6.65 13.94
CA GLU A 16 -12.52 -5.30 13.73
C GLU A 16 -13.36 -5.20 12.46
N LEU A 17 -12.89 -5.79 11.36
CA LEU A 17 -13.63 -5.81 10.09
C LEU A 17 -14.98 -6.52 10.23
N LYS A 18 -15.04 -7.67 10.93
CA LYS A 18 -16.29 -8.38 11.15
C LYS A 18 -17.28 -7.58 12.01
N GLN A 19 -16.78 -6.85 13.02
CA GLN A 19 -17.63 -6.02 13.88
C GLN A 19 -18.15 -4.78 13.14
N SER A 20 -17.29 -4.13 12.36
CA SER A 20 -17.62 -2.91 11.61
C SER A 20 -18.48 -3.19 10.38
N CYS A 21 -18.36 -4.39 9.80
CA CYS A 21 -19.01 -4.77 8.54
C CYS A 21 -19.77 -6.12 8.66
N PRO A 22 -20.69 -6.31 9.63
CA PRO A 22 -21.19 -7.62 10.05
C PRO A 22 -22.05 -8.35 9.00
N ARG A 23 -22.60 -7.64 8.02
CA ARG A 23 -23.45 -8.21 6.95
C ARG A 23 -22.81 -8.11 5.57
N ASN A 24 -21.59 -7.59 5.48
CA ASN A 24 -20.91 -7.41 4.20
C ASN A 24 -20.21 -8.70 3.78
N LYS A 25 -20.48 -9.10 2.54
CA LYS A 25 -19.83 -10.25 1.91
C LYS A 25 -18.42 -9.94 1.40
N ALA A 26 -17.98 -8.69 1.49
CA ALA A 26 -16.62 -8.27 1.21
C ALA A 26 -16.27 -7.07 2.11
N ALA A 27 -15.04 -7.03 2.61
CA ALA A 27 -14.51 -5.88 3.33
C ALA A 27 -12.99 -5.79 3.17
N SER A 28 -12.45 -4.61 3.41
CA SER A 28 -11.01 -4.36 3.30
C SER A 28 -10.59 -3.37 4.37
N ALA A 29 -9.43 -3.61 4.98
CA ALA A 29 -8.76 -2.71 5.90
C ALA A 29 -7.36 -2.43 5.37
N TRP A 30 -7.01 -1.14 5.30
CA TRP A 30 -5.75 -0.64 4.79
C TRP A 30 -4.96 0.03 5.90
N SER A 31 -3.66 -0.25 5.95
CA SER A 31 -2.67 0.41 6.80
C SER A 31 -1.39 0.59 6.00
N GLN A 32 -0.52 1.50 6.43
CA GLN A 32 0.84 1.63 5.86
C GLN A 32 1.67 0.34 5.99
N PHE A 33 1.26 -0.58 6.87
CA PHE A 33 1.97 -1.83 7.15
C PHE A 33 1.30 -3.08 6.58
N TYR A 34 -0.01 -3.04 6.30
CA TYR A 34 -0.76 -4.23 5.88
C TYR A 34 -2.05 -3.89 5.12
N LEU A 35 -2.49 -4.87 4.31
CA LEU A 35 -3.82 -4.94 3.71
C LEU A 35 -4.47 -6.25 4.16
N VAL A 36 -5.64 -6.16 4.76
CA VAL A 36 -6.49 -7.34 5.05
C VAL A 36 -7.77 -7.19 4.26
N ARG A 37 -8.07 -8.19 3.42
CA ARG A 37 -9.24 -8.19 2.55
C ARG A 37 -9.88 -9.56 2.51
N TYR A 38 -11.21 -9.60 2.56
CA TYR A 38 -11.99 -10.79 2.26
C TYR A 38 -13.13 -10.45 1.30
N ALA A 39 -13.54 -11.42 0.50
CA ALA A 39 -14.70 -11.32 -0.36
C ALA A 39 -15.32 -12.71 -0.61
N ASN A 40 -16.64 -12.79 -0.72
CA ASN A 40 -17.37 -14.00 -1.13
C ASN A 40 -17.40 -14.15 -2.66
N ARG A 41 -16.23 -13.99 -3.28
CA ARG A 41 -15.94 -14.23 -4.70
C ARG A 41 -14.44 -14.47 -4.84
N ASP A 42 -14.06 -15.18 -5.89
CA ASP A 42 -12.67 -15.22 -6.28
C ASP A 42 -12.22 -13.85 -6.78
N HIS A 43 -11.04 -13.44 -6.32
CA HIS A 43 -10.38 -12.19 -6.69
C HIS A 43 -8.86 -12.39 -6.81
N TYR A 44 -8.37 -13.64 -6.72
CA TYR A 44 -6.97 -13.95 -6.87
C TYR A 44 -6.56 -13.78 -8.34
N GLY A 45 -5.48 -13.04 -8.59
CA GLY A 45 -5.03 -12.71 -9.95
C GLY A 45 -6.01 -11.86 -10.77
N GLN A 46 -7.11 -11.36 -10.17
CA GLN A 46 -8.06 -10.48 -10.84
C GLN A 46 -7.76 -9.03 -10.49
N LEU A 47 -7.70 -8.17 -11.50
CA LEU A 47 -7.52 -6.74 -11.29
C LEU A 47 -8.78 -6.15 -10.63
N GLU A 48 -8.65 -5.78 -9.36
CA GLU A 48 -9.69 -5.07 -8.63
C GLU A 48 -9.14 -3.75 -8.09
N ASN A 49 -9.42 -2.68 -8.82
CA ASN A 49 -8.93 -1.35 -8.47
C ASN A 49 -9.65 -0.74 -7.28
N ASP A 50 -10.91 -1.10 -7.02
CA ASP A 50 -11.73 -0.52 -5.94
C ASP A 50 -11.97 -1.54 -4.80
N PRO A 51 -12.12 -1.07 -3.54
CA PRO A 51 -12.09 0.33 -3.10
C PRO A 51 -10.67 0.90 -2.96
N ARG A 52 -10.48 2.16 -3.35
CA ARG A 52 -9.23 2.93 -3.13
C ARG A 52 -9.38 3.86 -1.94
N THR A 53 -8.31 4.03 -1.19
CA THR A 53 -8.20 5.03 -0.14
C THR A 53 -6.92 5.84 -0.35
N CYS A 54 -6.99 7.13 -0.07
CA CYS A 54 -5.85 8.03 -0.12
C CYS A 54 -5.76 8.78 1.21
N VAL A 55 -4.60 8.74 1.84
CA VAL A 55 -4.32 9.53 3.05
C VAL A 55 -3.44 10.70 2.64
N PHE A 56 -3.89 11.92 2.89
CA PHE A 56 -3.16 13.13 2.52
C PHE A 56 -2.31 13.63 3.68
N ASN A 57 -1.08 14.03 3.38
CA ASN A 57 -0.26 14.79 4.30
C ASN A 57 -0.65 16.29 4.22
N PRO A 58 -1.03 16.95 5.33
CA PRO A 58 -1.36 18.37 5.31
C PRO A 58 -0.14 19.28 5.10
N MET A 59 1.08 18.78 5.24
CA MET A 59 2.30 19.54 5.01
C MET A 59 2.55 19.74 3.51
N LYS A 60 2.91 20.97 3.14
CA LYS A 60 3.23 21.33 1.75
C LYS A 60 4.69 21.05 1.44
N ALA A 61 4.96 20.49 0.26
CA ALA A 61 6.31 20.45 -0.29
C ALA A 61 6.80 21.87 -0.61
N SER A 62 8.10 22.11 -0.43
CA SER A 62 8.70 23.42 -0.70
C SER A 62 8.64 23.78 -2.19
N ASN A 63 8.83 22.80 -3.07
CA ASN A 63 8.59 22.91 -4.50
C ASN A 63 7.66 21.75 -4.94
N PRO A 64 6.35 21.99 -5.05
CA PRO A 64 5.38 20.95 -5.38
C PRO A 64 5.63 20.27 -6.73
N ASP A 65 6.03 21.02 -7.76
CA ASP A 65 6.22 20.48 -9.12
C ASP A 65 7.40 19.51 -9.14
N GLN A 66 8.54 19.93 -8.57
CA GLN A 66 9.73 19.09 -8.49
C GLN A 66 9.52 17.86 -7.58
N PHE A 67 8.81 18.03 -6.46
CA PHE A 67 8.45 16.93 -5.57
C PHE A 67 7.57 15.91 -6.30
N ASN A 68 6.53 16.37 -7.00
CA ASN A 68 5.60 15.50 -7.71
C ASN A 68 6.29 14.76 -8.87
N GLN A 69 7.17 15.43 -9.61
CA GLN A 69 7.97 14.78 -10.64
C GLN A 69 8.83 13.66 -10.05
N THR A 70 9.60 13.96 -9.01
CA THR A 70 10.49 13.00 -8.34
C THR A 70 9.69 11.82 -7.77
N LEU A 71 8.54 12.10 -7.15
CA LEU A 71 7.65 11.08 -6.60
C LEU A 71 7.11 10.15 -7.69
N ASN A 72 6.68 10.70 -8.84
CA ASN A 72 6.15 9.90 -9.94
C ASN A 72 7.23 8.99 -10.55
N GLU A 73 8.44 9.51 -10.75
CA GLU A 73 9.57 8.72 -11.25
C GLU A 73 9.91 7.58 -10.28
N LEU A 74 10.01 7.87 -8.98
CA LEU A 74 10.28 6.88 -7.94
C LEU A 74 9.17 5.81 -7.85
N LEU A 75 7.89 6.21 -7.91
CA LEU A 75 6.78 5.27 -7.87
C LEU A 75 6.75 4.35 -9.09
N ASN A 76 7.11 4.83 -10.28
CA ASN A 76 7.20 4.00 -11.48
C ASN A 76 8.31 2.96 -11.39
N GLU A 77 9.49 3.35 -10.90
CA GLU A 77 10.62 2.44 -10.67
C GLU A 77 10.24 1.35 -9.66
N LEU A 78 9.76 1.74 -8.48
CA LEU A 78 9.37 0.81 -7.42
C LEU A 78 8.20 -0.09 -7.83
N SER A 79 7.27 0.39 -8.66
CA SER A 79 6.20 -0.45 -9.20
C SER A 79 6.74 -1.55 -10.11
N THR A 80 7.75 -1.24 -10.92
CA THR A 80 8.41 -2.22 -11.79
C THR A 80 9.16 -3.27 -10.95
N GLU A 81 9.89 -2.82 -9.92
CA GLU A 81 10.61 -3.71 -9.00
C GLU A 81 9.66 -4.62 -8.22
N ALA A 82 8.62 -4.06 -7.60
CA ALA A 82 7.62 -4.82 -6.84
C ALA A 82 6.92 -5.85 -7.74
N ALA A 83 6.58 -5.49 -8.98
CA ALA A 83 5.97 -6.42 -9.93
C ALA A 83 6.91 -7.58 -10.30
N ALA A 84 8.23 -7.37 -10.31
CA ALA A 84 9.23 -8.38 -10.64
C ALA A 84 9.55 -9.36 -9.50
N GLY A 85 9.19 -9.06 -8.24
CA GLY A 85 9.54 -9.85 -7.06
C GLY A 85 8.89 -11.25 -6.90
N GLY A 86 8.42 -11.86 -7.99
CA GLY A 86 7.83 -13.21 -7.95
C GLY A 86 6.47 -13.27 -7.22
N PRO A 87 5.94 -14.47 -6.92
CA PRO A 87 4.60 -14.64 -6.35
C PRO A 87 4.50 -14.27 -4.86
N LEU A 88 5.60 -14.27 -4.11
CA LEU A 88 5.57 -14.08 -2.65
C LEU A 88 6.18 -12.75 -2.19
N HIS A 89 6.83 -11.99 -3.07
CA HIS A 89 7.56 -10.77 -2.69
C HIS A 89 7.23 -9.58 -3.60
N LYS A 90 5.93 -9.25 -3.68
CA LYS A 90 5.42 -8.10 -4.44
C LYS A 90 5.55 -6.77 -3.68
N TYR A 91 6.77 -6.39 -3.31
CA TYR A 91 7.05 -5.24 -2.44
C TYR A 91 8.35 -4.55 -2.86
N ALA A 92 8.37 -3.22 -2.86
CA ALA A 92 9.58 -2.43 -3.08
C ALA A 92 9.55 -1.15 -2.24
N VAL A 93 10.73 -0.68 -1.83
CA VAL A 93 10.94 0.58 -1.12
C VAL A 93 12.11 1.33 -1.69
N GLY A 94 12.03 2.65 -1.69
CA GLY A 94 13.12 3.48 -2.17
C GLY A 94 12.99 4.91 -1.70
N ASN A 95 14.01 5.68 -2.07
CA ASN A 95 14.01 7.12 -1.89
C ASN A 95 14.70 7.79 -3.07
N ALA A 96 14.37 9.06 -3.27
CA ALA A 96 14.97 9.92 -4.27
C ALA A 96 15.06 11.35 -3.74
N THR A 97 16.01 12.13 -4.24
CA THR A 97 16.16 13.54 -3.84
C THR A 97 15.44 14.45 -4.82
N ALA A 98 14.45 15.19 -4.32
CA ALA A 98 13.80 16.28 -5.03
C ALA A 98 14.57 17.58 -4.77
N GLY A 99 15.25 18.08 -5.80
CA GLY A 99 16.07 19.30 -5.70
C GLY A 99 17.31 19.09 -4.84
N SER A 100 17.65 20.08 -4.02
CA SER A 100 18.90 20.07 -3.23
C SER A 100 18.73 19.60 -1.78
N LEU A 101 17.50 19.58 -1.24
CA LEU A 101 17.28 19.45 0.20
C LEU A 101 16.15 18.50 0.61
N GLN A 102 15.29 18.05 -0.32
CA GLN A 102 14.11 17.26 0.05
C GLN A 102 14.27 15.81 -0.41
N THR A 103 14.41 14.88 0.54
CA THR A 103 14.34 13.45 0.24
C THR A 103 12.89 12.97 0.24
N VAL A 104 12.49 12.32 -0.84
CA VAL A 104 11.20 11.67 -1.03
C VAL A 104 11.39 10.19 -0.72
N TYR A 105 10.57 9.63 0.17
CA TYR A 105 10.53 8.21 0.47
C TYR A 105 9.24 7.62 -0.07
N ALA A 106 9.30 6.41 -0.64
CA ALA A 106 8.13 5.73 -1.16
C ALA A 106 8.20 4.21 -0.92
N THR A 107 7.01 3.61 -0.84
CA THR A 107 6.80 2.18 -0.72
C THR A 107 5.71 1.77 -1.70
N VAL A 108 5.94 0.69 -2.45
CA VAL A 108 4.95 0.10 -3.35
C VAL A 108 4.73 -1.36 -2.95
N GLN A 109 3.46 -1.78 -2.91
CA GLN A 109 3.07 -3.16 -2.66
C GLN A 109 2.02 -3.58 -3.68
N CYS A 110 2.09 -4.82 -4.18
CA CYS A 110 1.03 -5.42 -4.97
C CYS A 110 0.49 -6.66 -4.25
N THR A 111 -0.78 -7.00 -4.47
CA THR A 111 -1.32 -8.28 -4.03
C THR A 111 -0.73 -9.40 -4.91
N PRO A 112 -0.24 -10.50 -4.31
CA PRO A 112 0.14 -11.73 -5.01
C PRO A 112 -0.91 -12.32 -5.94
#